data_AF-A0A8W8JPR8-F1
#
_entry.id   AF-A0A8W8JPR8-F1
#
_cell.length_a   1.000
_cell.length_b   1.000
_cell.length_c   1.000
_cell.angle_alpha   90.00
_cell.angle_beta   90.00
_cell.angle_gamma   90.00
#
_symmetry.space_group_name_H-M   'P 1'
#
loop_
_entity.id
_entity.type
_entity.pdbx_description
1 polymer ?
#
loop_
_entity_poly.entity_id
_entity_poly.type
_entity_poly.pdbx_seq_one_letter_code
_entity_poly.pdbx_strand_id
1 'polypeptide(L)'
;MGTLLFSILLLYESRKLEGYKFPVYSTEFCPRNQTEWDERSSAINCTETNGYMCLPNEQRTELIEFCYIDPFAWVEEGVCLYLIKGSSRINGYNCVQFISGCPTSSHRSSESYICLAADKRRSQENEYSERSPFIDRNTDSMEKGIGIDSAQGRASCKRSSDDDTHASGELKPFHEKNEQNKLDPIREESQLDQAVFEDWKDIDSKFIETNACKKVESLIQKENLVIVVGNSGSGKSATIQHIALKYRNEGWVVKKANELKDAIDAFKSNNVLENQTLFVLDDPIGKESFDEQAYKSWKIYEDDLKSCFKKFKCKMLFSCRKCVQSDKNAMGLFKNESNIVDIDADDCKLRYDEKRKIWNKYKSNNTSFEIYLTEIIKNDAYFPLLCKLFFSDEENQKDVLHFFKEPVEEFKKEIEYYKRSSKDKFCALVLLVLFNNELCVSDLQNEGNSEQMYKLALKLCGMEDCTAPSTIRGALETLHGSYVTKKGDSYQFCHDFVMEVTSYVFGTEYPKVMIQYADIGFLRKRVKLDGCNGQNDQMTIYISDLKVLTERLLKEIVGKDIFDVVLNPCLKLKYVSSDWCDKDDITGQYLLRKDNIVDNMYDLDSFFSLFVFCQVEELTREYNDTL
;
A
#
# COMPACT_ATOMS: atom_id res chain seq x y z
N MET A 1 8.70 -59.80 2.34
CA MET A 1 8.09 -59.76 0.99
C MET A 1 6.97 -58.73 0.89
N GLY A 2 6.10 -58.56 1.90
CA GLY A 2 5.02 -57.56 1.86
C GLY A 2 5.43 -56.08 2.00
N THR A 3 6.51 -55.78 2.73
CA THR A 3 6.99 -54.39 2.92
C THR A 3 7.70 -53.78 1.71
N LEU A 4 8.34 -54.61 0.86
CA LEU A 4 9.02 -54.15 -0.36
C LEU A 4 8.06 -53.90 -1.53
N LEU A 5 6.88 -54.53 -1.52
CA LEU A 5 5.85 -54.37 -2.56
C LEU A 5 5.03 -53.08 -2.36
N PHE A 6 4.84 -52.63 -1.12
CA PHE A 6 4.13 -51.38 -0.82
C PHE A 6 4.97 -50.14 -1.16
N SER A 7 6.29 -50.17 -0.93
CA SER A 7 7.21 -49.07 -1.28
C SER A 7 7.41 -48.91 -2.80
N ILE A 8 7.23 -49.97 -3.59
CA ILE A 8 7.26 -49.91 -5.07
C ILE A 8 5.93 -49.40 -5.64
N LEU A 9 4.80 -49.62 -4.95
CA LEU A 9 3.48 -49.12 -5.37
C LEU A 9 3.31 -47.61 -5.12
N LEU A 10 3.85 -47.05 -4.04
CA LEU A 10 3.75 -45.61 -3.75
C LEU A 10 4.55 -44.71 -4.71
N LEU A 11 5.62 -45.22 -5.33
CA LEU A 11 6.39 -44.48 -6.35
C LEU A 11 5.79 -44.59 -7.76
N TYR A 12 4.82 -45.48 -8.00
CA TYR A 12 4.23 -45.67 -9.33
C TYR A 12 3.18 -44.59 -9.68
N GLU A 13 2.63 -43.89 -8.68
CA GLU A 13 1.66 -42.81 -8.87
C GLU A 13 2.25 -41.39 -8.76
N SER A 14 3.50 -41.24 -8.31
CA SER A 14 4.16 -39.93 -8.16
C SER A 14 4.89 -39.53 -9.44
N ARG A 15 4.38 -38.51 -10.15
CA ARG A 15 5.04 -37.96 -11.36
C ARG A 15 6.07 -36.92 -10.94
N LYS A 16 7.33 -37.09 -11.37
CA LYS A 16 8.34 -36.04 -11.22
C LYS A 16 7.96 -34.81 -12.06
N LEU A 17 7.99 -33.63 -11.44
CA LEU A 17 7.63 -32.36 -12.06
C LEU A 17 8.88 -31.61 -12.53
N GLU A 18 8.78 -31.01 -13.72
CA GLU A 18 9.87 -30.22 -14.31
C GLU A 18 9.77 -28.73 -13.96
N GLY A 19 10.92 -28.05 -13.91
CA GLY A 19 11.02 -26.61 -13.67
C GLY A 19 11.30 -26.19 -12.23
N TYR A 20 11.63 -27.14 -11.35
CA TYR A 20 12.11 -26.90 -10.00
C TYR A 20 13.63 -27.12 -9.91
N LYS A 21 14.30 -26.49 -8.93
CA LYS A 21 15.75 -26.57 -8.71
C LYS A 21 16.21 -27.86 -8.03
N PHE A 22 15.28 -28.63 -7.49
CA PHE A 22 15.50 -29.95 -6.87
C PHE A 22 14.36 -30.89 -7.27
N PRO A 23 14.50 -32.22 -7.05
CA PRO A 23 13.44 -33.18 -7.37
C PRO A 23 12.15 -32.86 -6.61
N VAL A 24 11.06 -32.67 -7.35
CA VAL A 24 9.71 -32.46 -6.83
C VAL A 24 8.78 -33.47 -7.51
N TYR A 25 7.91 -34.09 -6.74
CA TYR A 25 6.99 -35.11 -7.20
C TYR A 25 5.55 -34.69 -6.92
N SER A 26 4.63 -34.93 -7.85
CA SER A 26 3.20 -34.75 -7.61
C SER A 26 2.68 -35.84 -6.66
N THR A 27 1.68 -35.50 -5.86
CA THR A 27 0.98 -36.47 -5.01
C THR A 27 -0.50 -36.09 -4.89
N GLU A 28 -1.36 -37.08 -4.64
CA GLU A 28 -2.80 -36.83 -4.45
C GLU A 28 -3.14 -36.39 -3.02
N PHE A 29 -2.34 -36.78 -2.03
CA PHE A 29 -2.56 -36.43 -0.63
C PHE A 29 -1.23 -36.31 0.10
N CYS A 30 -1.19 -35.49 1.16
CA CYS A 30 -0.03 -35.41 2.05
C CYS A 30 -0.08 -36.51 3.14
N PRO A 31 1.06 -36.86 3.77
CA PRO A 31 1.08 -37.85 4.83
C PRO A 31 0.06 -37.54 5.93
N ARG A 32 -0.67 -38.54 6.42
CA ARG A 32 -1.76 -38.38 7.40
C ARG A 32 -1.34 -38.68 8.83
N ASN A 33 -0.16 -39.24 9.02
CA ASN A 33 0.42 -39.56 10.32
C ASN A 33 1.95 -39.65 10.22
N GLN A 34 2.62 -39.71 11.36
CA GLN A 34 4.09 -39.79 11.44
C GLN A 34 4.66 -40.99 10.67
N THR A 35 4.01 -42.16 10.71
CA THR A 35 4.48 -43.36 10.00
C THR A 35 4.47 -43.17 8.48
N GLU A 36 3.40 -42.61 7.92
CA GLU A 36 3.34 -42.26 6.49
C GLU A 36 4.37 -41.19 6.13
N TRP A 37 4.64 -40.24 7.04
CA TRP A 37 5.66 -39.22 6.83
C TRP A 37 7.05 -39.83 6.76
N ASP A 38 7.40 -40.72 7.70
CA ASP A 38 8.70 -41.40 7.75
C ASP A 38 8.94 -42.28 6.51
N GLU A 39 7.90 -43.01 6.06
CA GLU A 39 7.95 -43.84 4.86
C GLU A 39 8.17 -43.00 3.59
N ARG A 40 7.46 -41.88 3.45
CA ARG A 40 7.55 -41.01 2.26
C ARG A 40 8.83 -40.19 2.23
N SER A 41 9.25 -39.67 3.39
CA SER A 41 10.55 -39.02 3.58
C SER A 41 11.69 -39.95 3.16
N SER A 42 11.64 -41.21 3.61
CA SER A 42 12.62 -42.24 3.21
C SER A 42 12.55 -42.58 1.73
N ALA A 43 11.36 -42.65 1.14
CA ALA A 43 11.16 -43.03 -0.27
C ALA A 43 11.80 -42.04 -1.27
N ILE A 44 11.84 -40.74 -0.93
CA ILE A 44 12.49 -39.71 -1.75
C ILE A 44 13.87 -39.28 -1.22
N ASN A 45 14.44 -40.02 -0.26
CA ASN A 45 15.75 -39.81 0.34
C ASN A 45 15.94 -38.43 1.03
N CYS A 46 14.93 -37.97 1.74
CA CYS A 46 15.09 -36.82 2.64
C CYS A 46 15.85 -37.24 3.91
N THR A 47 16.56 -36.30 4.52
CA THR A 47 17.40 -36.48 5.71
C THR A 47 17.07 -35.39 6.73
N GLU A 48 17.68 -35.48 7.92
CA GLU A 48 17.52 -34.47 8.97
C GLU A 48 17.97 -33.07 8.53
N THR A 49 18.87 -32.95 7.55
CA THR A 49 19.35 -31.66 7.03
C THR A 49 18.59 -31.17 5.79
N ASN A 50 17.80 -32.02 5.13
CA ASN A 50 16.97 -31.66 3.98
C ASN A 50 15.56 -32.24 4.16
N GLY A 51 14.73 -31.50 4.90
CA GLY A 51 13.47 -32.00 5.43
C GLY A 51 12.45 -32.35 4.36
N TYR A 52 11.71 -33.43 4.58
CA TYR A 52 10.56 -33.78 3.75
C TYR A 52 9.44 -32.76 3.95
N MET A 53 8.86 -32.31 2.83
CA MET A 53 7.69 -31.44 2.83
C MET A 53 6.66 -31.93 1.81
N CYS A 54 5.39 -31.78 2.18
CA CYS A 54 4.27 -31.96 1.27
C CYS A 54 3.38 -30.71 1.33
N LEU A 55 3.30 -29.98 0.22
CA LEU A 55 2.63 -28.67 0.12
C LEU A 55 1.94 -28.53 -1.25
N PRO A 56 1.00 -27.59 -1.42
CA PRO A 56 0.50 -27.21 -2.74
C PRO A 56 1.60 -26.61 -3.64
N ASN A 57 1.44 -26.78 -4.96
CA ASN A 57 2.22 -26.03 -5.94
C ASN A 57 1.84 -24.52 -5.94
N GLU A 58 2.62 -23.70 -6.64
CA GLU A 58 2.40 -22.24 -6.75
C GLU A 58 0.99 -21.83 -7.18
N GLN A 59 0.35 -22.65 -8.02
CA GLN A 59 -1.00 -22.40 -8.55
C GLN A 59 -2.11 -23.00 -7.69
N ARG A 60 -1.75 -23.77 -6.65
CA ARG A 60 -2.66 -24.52 -5.76
C ARG A 60 -3.56 -25.49 -6.52
N THR A 61 -3.06 -26.04 -7.61
CA THR A 61 -3.79 -26.97 -8.49
C THR A 61 -3.45 -28.43 -8.21
N GLU A 62 -2.29 -28.71 -7.59
CA GLU A 62 -1.86 -30.05 -7.20
C GLU A 62 -1.02 -30.00 -5.91
N LEU A 63 -1.01 -31.10 -5.17
CA LEU A 63 -0.09 -31.30 -4.05
C LEU A 63 1.22 -31.88 -4.57
N ILE A 64 2.32 -31.48 -3.94
CA ILE A 64 3.66 -31.89 -4.30
C ILE A 64 4.45 -32.27 -3.05
N GLU A 65 5.37 -33.21 -3.21
CA GLU A 65 6.30 -33.63 -2.19
C GLU A 65 7.76 -33.52 -2.65
N PHE A 66 8.63 -33.13 -1.73
CA PHE A 66 10.04 -32.85 -2.02
C PHE A 66 10.88 -32.82 -0.74
N CYS A 67 12.21 -32.93 -0.90
CA CYS A 67 13.17 -32.64 0.16
C CYS A 67 13.62 -31.20 0.04
N TYR A 68 13.32 -30.38 1.03
CA TYR A 68 13.70 -28.98 1.04
C TYR A 68 15.11 -28.78 1.58
N ILE A 69 15.73 -27.64 1.27
CA ILE A 69 17.10 -27.33 1.74
C ILE A 69 17.19 -27.12 3.25
N ASP A 70 16.06 -26.84 3.91
CA ASP A 70 15.99 -26.67 5.36
C ASP A 70 15.34 -27.91 6.03
N PRO A 71 15.72 -28.23 7.29
CA PRO A 71 15.15 -29.35 8.05
C PRO A 71 13.63 -29.30 8.22
N PHE A 72 13.07 -28.09 8.35
CA PHE A 72 11.64 -27.82 8.44
C PHE A 72 11.38 -26.35 8.13
N ALA A 73 10.13 -26.00 7.83
CA ALA A 73 9.63 -24.63 7.77
C ALA A 73 8.69 -24.39 8.95
N TRP A 74 8.71 -23.18 9.51
CA TRP A 74 7.70 -22.75 10.46
C TRP A 74 6.42 -22.37 9.71
N VAL A 75 5.30 -22.99 10.09
CA VAL A 75 3.97 -22.67 9.60
C VAL A 75 3.29 -21.80 10.64
N GLU A 76 2.91 -20.57 10.28
CA GLU A 76 2.18 -19.67 11.17
C GLU A 76 0.67 -19.96 11.16
N GLU A 77 -0.01 -19.68 12.28
CA GLU A 77 -1.47 -19.67 12.33
C GLU A 77 -2.05 -18.75 11.24
N GLY A 78 -3.06 -19.25 10.52
CA GLY A 78 -3.70 -18.50 9.44
C GLY A 78 -2.93 -18.45 8.12
N VAL A 79 -1.77 -19.12 8.00
CA VAL A 79 -0.91 -19.10 6.81
C VAL A 79 -0.67 -20.51 6.25
N CYS A 80 -0.99 -20.71 4.98
CA CYS A 80 -0.66 -21.95 4.25
C CYS A 80 0.61 -21.74 3.42
N LEU A 81 1.51 -22.72 3.44
CA LEU A 81 2.74 -22.70 2.65
C LEU A 81 2.52 -23.30 1.25
N TYR A 82 3.32 -22.87 0.27
CA TYR A 82 3.37 -23.42 -1.09
C TYR A 82 4.78 -23.28 -1.68
N LEU A 83 5.12 -24.07 -2.70
CA LEU A 83 6.42 -23.99 -3.37
C LEU A 83 6.34 -23.18 -4.67
N ILE A 84 7.11 -22.09 -4.76
CA ILE A 84 7.27 -21.32 -6.00
C ILE A 84 8.07 -22.12 -7.02
N LYS A 85 7.59 -22.26 -8.26
CA LYS A 85 8.22 -23.13 -9.25
C LYS A 85 9.63 -22.67 -9.63
N GLY A 86 9.76 -21.46 -10.14
CA GLY A 86 11.02 -20.96 -10.71
C GLY A 86 12.16 -20.76 -9.70
N SER A 87 11.84 -20.30 -8.48
CA SER A 87 12.85 -20.13 -7.43
C SER A 87 13.05 -21.39 -6.58
N SER A 88 12.05 -22.28 -6.55
CA SER A 88 11.95 -23.42 -5.63
C SER A 88 12.12 -23.02 -4.18
N ARG A 89 11.58 -21.84 -3.83
CA ARG A 89 11.49 -21.34 -2.45
C ARG A 89 10.06 -21.47 -1.94
N ILE A 90 9.94 -21.77 -0.66
CA ILE A 90 8.66 -21.79 0.03
C ILE A 90 8.18 -20.36 0.24
N ASN A 91 6.87 -20.16 0.09
CA ASN A 91 6.21 -18.91 0.42
C ASN A 91 4.88 -19.22 1.13
N GLY A 92 4.35 -18.22 1.83
CA GLY A 92 3.08 -18.31 2.56
C GLY A 92 1.96 -17.53 1.88
N TYR A 93 0.72 -17.92 2.15
CA TYR A 93 -0.45 -17.08 1.88
C TYR A 93 -1.44 -17.15 3.03
N ASN A 94 -2.14 -16.04 3.28
CA ASN A 94 -3.20 -15.99 4.28
C ASN A 94 -4.39 -16.87 3.82
N CYS A 95 -4.70 -17.90 4.59
CA CYS A 95 -5.74 -18.88 4.32
C CYS A 95 -6.95 -18.76 5.26
N VAL A 96 -7.03 -17.74 6.11
CA VAL A 96 -8.07 -17.62 7.15
C VAL A 96 -9.50 -17.67 6.56
N GLN A 97 -9.66 -17.30 5.29
CA GLN A 97 -10.93 -17.35 4.58
C GLN A 97 -11.29 -18.74 4.01
N PHE A 98 -10.45 -19.75 4.21
CA PHE A 98 -10.70 -21.10 3.71
C PHE A 98 -11.66 -21.84 4.63
N ILE A 99 -12.55 -22.66 4.06
CA ILE A 99 -13.55 -23.43 4.80
C ILE A 99 -12.87 -24.47 5.71
N SER A 100 -11.76 -25.04 5.25
CA SER A 100 -10.97 -26.03 5.99
C SER A 100 -9.54 -26.07 5.48
N GLY A 101 -8.62 -26.57 6.32
CA GLY A 101 -7.22 -26.80 5.95
C GLY A 101 -6.29 -25.61 6.14
N CYS A 102 -6.78 -24.51 6.70
CA CYS A 102 -5.92 -23.43 7.17
C CYS A 102 -5.41 -23.75 8.59
N PRO A 103 -4.11 -23.60 8.88
CA PRO A 103 -3.56 -23.81 10.21
C PRO A 103 -4.25 -22.96 11.28
N THR A 104 -4.72 -23.60 12.35
CA THR A 104 -5.33 -22.92 13.52
C THR A 104 -4.33 -22.67 14.66
N SER A 105 -3.07 -23.09 14.49
CA SER A 105 -1.97 -22.83 15.41
C SER A 105 -0.64 -22.96 14.67
N SER A 106 0.36 -22.20 15.11
CA SER A 106 1.71 -22.31 14.55
C SER A 106 2.35 -23.67 14.87
N HIS A 107 2.99 -24.30 13.89
CA HIS A 107 3.59 -25.63 14.00
C HIS A 107 4.73 -25.82 12.99
N ARG A 108 5.49 -26.91 13.10
CA ARG A 108 6.56 -27.22 12.13
C ARG A 108 6.00 -27.92 10.90
N SER A 109 6.60 -27.70 9.73
CA SER A 109 6.19 -28.40 8.51
C SER A 109 6.40 -29.92 8.56
N SER A 110 7.22 -30.42 9.48
CA SER A 110 7.36 -31.84 9.79
C SER A 110 6.12 -32.42 10.49
N GLU A 111 5.28 -31.56 11.05
CA GLU A 111 4.03 -31.87 11.74
C GLU A 111 2.81 -31.60 10.84
N SER A 112 3.03 -31.30 9.55
CA SER A 112 1.98 -30.91 8.59
C SER A 112 0.89 -31.97 8.37
N TYR A 113 1.06 -33.21 8.84
CA TYR A 113 -0.02 -34.21 8.89
C TYR A 113 -1.20 -33.79 9.80
N ILE A 114 -1.03 -32.74 10.61
CA ILE A 114 -2.06 -32.13 11.45
C ILE A 114 -3.03 -31.26 10.63
N CYS A 115 -2.64 -30.81 9.43
CA CYS A 115 -3.45 -29.95 8.56
C CYS A 115 -3.77 -30.63 7.20
N LEU A 116 -5.03 -31.02 6.99
CA LEU A 116 -5.50 -31.55 5.70
C LEU A 116 -5.66 -30.40 4.68
N ALA A 117 -5.06 -30.53 3.49
CA ALA A 117 -5.15 -29.52 2.43
C ALA A 117 -6.54 -29.45 1.73
N ALA A 118 -7.19 -28.28 1.85
CA ALA A 118 -8.22 -27.52 1.09
C ALA A 118 -9.28 -28.13 0.11
N ASP A 119 -10.51 -27.55 0.13
CA ASP A 119 -11.23 -27.00 -1.06
C ASP A 119 -12.23 -25.82 -0.76
N LYS A 120 -12.41 -24.98 -1.79
CA LYS A 120 -13.36 -23.90 -2.17
C LYS A 120 -13.46 -22.55 -1.44
N ARG A 121 -13.13 -21.48 -2.21
CA ARG A 121 -13.58 -20.09 -2.01
C ARG A 121 -15.08 -19.96 -2.31
N ARG A 122 -15.73 -19.02 -1.62
CA ARG A 122 -17.11 -18.58 -1.83
C ARG A 122 -17.25 -17.89 -3.19
N SER A 123 -17.81 -18.59 -4.18
CA SER A 123 -18.36 -17.95 -5.39
C SER A 123 -19.86 -17.77 -5.17
N GLN A 124 -20.35 -16.53 -5.25
CA GLN A 124 -21.76 -16.31 -5.58
C GLN A 124 -22.00 -16.75 -7.03
N GLU A 125 -23.15 -17.40 -7.23
CA GLU A 125 -23.84 -17.74 -8.48
C GLU A 125 -23.61 -19.10 -9.17
N ASN A 126 -24.76 -19.79 -9.30
CA ASN A 126 -25.21 -20.78 -10.29
C ASN A 126 -24.84 -22.26 -10.12
N GLU A 127 -25.78 -22.93 -9.47
CA GLU A 127 -26.14 -24.35 -9.49
C GLU A 127 -26.41 -24.84 -10.93
N TYR A 128 -25.69 -25.87 -11.39
CA TYR A 128 -26.20 -27.01 -12.19
C TYR A 128 -25.09 -28.07 -12.39
N SER A 129 -25.27 -29.25 -11.78
CA SER A 129 -24.85 -30.62 -12.18
C SER A 129 -23.43 -30.85 -12.76
N GLU A 130 -22.56 -31.70 -12.22
CA GLU A 130 -22.65 -33.18 -12.30
C GLU A 130 -21.80 -33.92 -11.23
N ARG A 131 -22.09 -35.22 -11.07
CA ARG A 131 -21.83 -36.14 -9.94
C ARG A 131 -20.39 -36.73 -9.86
N SER A 132 -19.84 -36.74 -8.63
CA SER A 132 -19.32 -37.85 -7.77
C SER A 132 -18.57 -39.07 -8.37
N PRO A 133 -17.64 -39.74 -7.65
CA PRO A 133 -17.97 -40.45 -6.40
C PRO A 133 -16.90 -40.44 -5.28
N PHE A 134 -17.32 -40.13 -4.05
CA PHE A 134 -16.72 -40.70 -2.85
C PHE A 134 -17.74 -41.62 -2.18
N ILE A 135 -17.35 -42.87 -1.98
CA ILE A 135 -18.07 -43.92 -1.26
C ILE A 135 -17.32 -44.14 0.06
N ASP A 136 -18.01 -43.98 1.20
CA ASP A 136 -18.38 -45.02 2.19
C ASP A 136 -18.80 -44.33 3.50
N ARG A 137 -20.05 -44.50 3.94
CA ARG A 137 -20.61 -45.55 4.84
C ARG A 137 -20.35 -45.31 6.34
N ASN A 138 -21.51 -45.18 7.01
CA ASN A 138 -21.86 -45.58 8.38
C ASN A 138 -21.27 -44.76 9.55
N THR A 139 -22.15 -44.04 10.25
CA THR A 139 -22.86 -44.62 11.42
C THR A 139 -24.14 -43.82 11.73
N ASP A 140 -25.23 -44.57 11.95
CA ASP A 140 -26.54 -44.12 12.42
C ASP A 140 -26.52 -43.48 13.81
N SER A 141 -27.39 -42.50 14.05
CA SER A 141 -28.47 -42.64 15.05
C SER A 141 -29.36 -41.39 15.16
N MET A 142 -30.66 -41.61 14.89
CA MET A 142 -31.86 -41.09 15.56
C MET A 142 -32.03 -39.56 15.74
N GLU A 143 -32.91 -38.89 14.99
CA GLU A 143 -34.39 -38.83 15.10
C GLU A 143 -34.93 -37.60 15.88
N LYS A 144 -36.01 -37.03 15.34
CA LYS A 144 -36.95 -35.99 15.87
C LYS A 144 -36.47 -34.54 15.69
N GLY A 145 -37.09 -33.68 14.88
CA GLY A 145 -38.50 -33.58 14.49
C GLY A 145 -39.27 -32.80 15.56
N ILE A 146 -39.63 -31.55 15.24
CA ILE A 146 -40.88 -30.84 15.59
C ILE A 146 -40.81 -29.48 14.88
N GLY A 147 -41.73 -29.27 13.93
CA GLY A 147 -42.06 -27.95 13.41
C GLY A 147 -43.08 -27.26 14.33
N ILE A 148 -43.09 -25.94 14.31
CA ILE A 148 -44.24 -25.13 14.74
C ILE A 148 -44.40 -23.98 13.74
N ASP A 149 -45.52 -24.02 13.05
CA ASP A 149 -46.11 -22.90 12.31
C ASP A 149 -46.49 -21.76 13.26
N SER A 150 -46.27 -20.51 12.84
CA SER A 150 -47.25 -19.46 13.10
C SER A 150 -47.13 -18.34 12.08
N ALA A 151 -48.19 -18.21 11.30
CA ALA A 151 -48.47 -17.11 10.39
C ALA A 151 -48.85 -15.81 11.14
N GLN A 152 -48.59 -14.66 10.50
CA GLN A 152 -49.56 -13.57 10.18
C GLN A 152 -48.90 -12.18 10.24
N GLY A 153 -49.12 -11.39 9.19
CA GLY A 153 -48.81 -9.96 9.18
C GLY A 153 -48.74 -9.33 7.78
N ARG A 154 -49.88 -9.20 7.10
CA ARG A 154 -50.05 -8.48 5.82
C ARG A 154 -50.10 -6.96 6.00
N ALA A 155 -49.51 -6.21 5.06
CA ALA A 155 -50.03 -4.95 4.47
C ALA A 155 -49.26 -4.66 3.15
N SER A 156 -49.82 -4.94 1.96
CA SER A 156 -50.69 -4.10 1.09
C SER A 156 -49.99 -2.83 0.53
N CYS A 157 -49.45 -2.87 -0.70
CA CYS A 157 -50.07 -2.51 -2.01
C CYS A 157 -50.09 -1.00 -2.35
N LYS A 158 -49.47 -0.60 -3.47
CA LYS A 158 -50.15 -0.27 -4.74
C LYS A 158 -49.17 0.20 -5.84
N ARG A 159 -49.33 -0.41 -7.02
CA ARG A 159 -48.91 0.08 -8.34
C ARG A 159 -50.01 0.98 -8.90
N SER A 160 -49.63 1.92 -9.77
CA SER A 160 -50.51 2.56 -10.75
C SER A 160 -49.93 2.35 -12.15
N SER A 161 -50.77 1.86 -13.05
CA SER A 161 -50.59 1.69 -14.49
C SER A 161 -51.11 2.91 -15.25
N ASP A 162 -51.08 2.80 -16.59
CA ASP A 162 -51.71 3.59 -17.66
C ASP A 162 -50.61 4.36 -18.44
N ASP A 163 -50.43 4.24 -19.77
CA ASP A 163 -51.36 3.93 -20.86
C ASP A 163 -50.63 3.36 -22.10
N ASP A 164 -51.35 2.57 -22.90
CA ASP A 164 -50.96 1.96 -24.19
C ASP A 164 -51.21 2.91 -25.38
N THR A 165 -50.43 2.79 -26.47
CA THR A 165 -50.99 2.91 -27.83
C THR A 165 -50.14 2.19 -28.90
N HIS A 166 -50.85 1.36 -29.68
CA HIS A 166 -50.40 0.48 -30.76
C HIS A 166 -50.04 1.19 -32.08
N ALA A 167 -49.14 0.56 -32.86
CA ALA A 167 -49.24 0.20 -34.30
C ALA A 167 -47.81 -0.02 -34.83
N SER A 168 -47.43 -0.93 -35.73
CA SER A 168 -48.03 -2.02 -36.51
C SER A 168 -46.85 -2.72 -37.20
N GLY A 169 -46.82 -4.04 -37.30
CA GLY A 169 -45.76 -4.78 -38.01
C GLY A 169 -46.00 -4.89 -39.52
N GLU A 170 -44.93 -5.10 -40.30
CA GLU A 170 -44.77 -6.27 -41.19
C GLU A 170 -43.46 -6.26 -42.04
N LEU A 171 -42.82 -7.45 -42.06
CA LEU A 171 -42.05 -8.14 -43.11
C LEU A 171 -40.65 -7.67 -43.64
N LYS A 172 -39.70 -8.61 -43.50
CA LYS A 172 -38.28 -8.65 -43.98
C LYS A 172 -38.18 -8.90 -45.51
N PRO A 173 -37.00 -8.70 -46.14
CA PRO A 173 -36.12 -9.86 -46.42
C PRO A 173 -34.59 -9.61 -46.32
N PHE A 174 -33.84 -10.70 -46.48
CA PHE A 174 -32.41 -10.95 -46.23
C PHE A 174 -31.48 -10.62 -47.43
N HIS A 175 -30.17 -10.52 -47.13
CA HIS A 175 -28.95 -10.28 -47.97
C HIS A 175 -28.70 -8.81 -48.38
N GLU A 176 -27.53 -8.20 -48.20
CA GLU A 176 -26.16 -8.66 -48.45
C GLU A 176 -25.10 -7.89 -47.61
N LYS A 177 -23.90 -8.45 -47.52
CA LYS A 177 -22.77 -8.07 -46.65
C LYS A 177 -22.32 -6.61 -46.79
N ASN A 178 -22.04 -5.98 -45.65
CA ASN A 178 -20.91 -5.06 -45.54
C ASN A 178 -20.18 -5.34 -44.21
N GLU A 179 -18.95 -5.82 -44.34
CA GLU A 179 -17.99 -5.94 -43.27
C GLU A 179 -17.64 -4.53 -42.78
N GLN A 180 -18.06 -4.20 -41.56
CA GLN A 180 -17.53 -3.05 -40.84
C GLN A 180 -17.19 -3.49 -39.42
N ASN A 181 -15.88 -3.69 -39.24
CA ASN A 181 -15.11 -3.62 -38.00
C ASN A 181 -15.91 -3.81 -36.72
N LYS A 182 -16.02 -5.06 -36.27
CA LYS A 182 -16.14 -5.34 -34.84
C LYS A 182 -14.85 -4.84 -34.19
N LEU A 183 -14.93 -3.70 -33.50
CA LEU A 183 -13.99 -3.38 -32.43
C LEU A 183 -13.97 -4.58 -31.48
N ASP A 184 -12.79 -5.10 -31.20
CA ASP A 184 -12.61 -6.11 -30.16
C ASP A 184 -13.18 -5.60 -28.83
N PRO A 185 -13.79 -6.48 -28.02
CA PRO A 185 -14.37 -6.08 -26.75
C PRO A 185 -13.25 -5.63 -25.81
N ILE A 186 -13.29 -4.36 -25.41
CA ILE A 186 -12.52 -3.81 -24.31
C ILE A 186 -12.67 -4.78 -23.13
N ARG A 187 -11.57 -5.40 -22.68
CA ARG A 187 -11.54 -6.16 -21.42
C ARG A 187 -12.12 -5.25 -20.34
N GLU A 188 -13.14 -5.74 -19.63
CA GLU A 188 -13.82 -5.00 -18.57
C GLU A 188 -12.80 -4.41 -17.60
N GLU A 189 -12.80 -3.08 -17.51
CA GLU A 189 -12.02 -2.30 -16.55
C GLU A 189 -12.40 -2.73 -15.14
N SER A 190 -11.41 -2.96 -14.27
CA SER A 190 -11.71 -3.47 -12.92
C SER A 190 -12.57 -2.46 -12.14
N GLN A 191 -13.40 -2.94 -11.21
CA GLN A 191 -14.21 -2.05 -10.36
C GLN A 191 -13.35 -1.04 -9.57
N LEU A 192 -12.13 -1.44 -9.20
CA LEU A 192 -11.16 -0.58 -8.54
C LEU A 192 -10.64 0.52 -9.48
N ASP A 193 -10.30 0.18 -10.72
CA ASP A 193 -9.86 1.15 -11.72
C ASP A 193 -11.00 2.15 -12.03
N GLN A 194 -12.24 1.69 -12.13
CA GLN A 194 -13.40 2.55 -12.36
C GLN A 194 -13.57 3.59 -11.24
N ALA A 195 -13.52 3.17 -9.97
CA ALA A 195 -13.62 4.07 -8.83
C ALA A 195 -12.46 5.09 -8.81
N VAL A 196 -11.23 4.66 -9.10
CA VAL A 196 -10.08 5.56 -9.21
C VAL A 196 -10.27 6.61 -10.31
N PHE A 197 -10.83 6.22 -11.46
CA PHE A 197 -11.04 7.15 -12.57
C PHE A 197 -12.24 8.08 -12.37
N GLU A 198 -13.22 7.71 -11.55
CA GLU A 198 -14.27 8.63 -11.09
C GLU A 198 -13.67 9.75 -10.25
N ASP A 199 -12.84 9.42 -9.25
CA ASP A 199 -12.10 10.41 -8.46
C ASP A 199 -11.27 11.35 -9.35
N TRP A 200 -10.59 10.81 -10.37
CA TRP A 200 -9.77 11.61 -11.28
C TRP A 200 -10.63 12.57 -12.10
N LYS A 201 -11.79 12.14 -12.60
CA LYS A 201 -12.71 13.01 -13.37
C LYS A 201 -13.26 14.14 -12.52
N ASP A 202 -13.56 13.87 -11.25
CA ASP A 202 -14.05 14.89 -10.32
C ASP A 202 -13.00 15.98 -10.08
N ILE A 203 -11.74 15.58 -9.88
CA ILE A 203 -10.61 16.53 -9.81
C ILE A 203 -10.44 17.27 -11.14
N ASP A 204 -10.53 16.54 -12.26
CA ASP A 204 -10.33 17.09 -13.61
C ASP A 204 -11.40 18.12 -14.01
N SER A 205 -12.60 18.04 -13.44
CA SER A 205 -13.69 19.01 -13.67
C SER A 205 -13.29 20.46 -13.39
N LYS A 206 -12.34 20.65 -12.45
CA LYS A 206 -11.77 21.95 -12.05
C LYS A 206 -10.36 22.18 -12.62
N PHE A 207 -9.84 21.28 -13.43
CA PHE A 207 -8.53 21.41 -14.05
C PHE A 207 -8.52 22.55 -15.08
N ILE A 208 -7.39 23.24 -15.17
CA ILE A 208 -7.13 24.28 -16.17
C ILE A 208 -5.89 23.86 -16.94
N GLU A 209 -6.03 23.74 -18.25
CA GLU A 209 -4.91 23.37 -19.11
C GLU A 209 -3.87 24.50 -19.18
N THR A 210 -2.62 24.15 -18.85
CA THR A 210 -1.48 25.07 -18.76
C THR A 210 -0.44 24.79 -19.86
N ASN A 211 0.51 25.69 -20.02
CA ASN A 211 1.67 25.49 -20.90
C ASN A 211 2.50 24.29 -20.46
N ALA A 212 2.68 24.08 -19.16
CA ALA A 212 3.30 22.88 -18.61
C ALA A 212 2.57 21.62 -19.08
N CYS A 213 1.23 21.59 -18.94
CA CYS A 213 0.41 20.47 -19.39
C CYS A 213 0.62 20.16 -20.88
N LYS A 214 0.58 21.18 -21.73
CA LYS A 214 0.84 21.04 -23.18
C LYS A 214 2.23 20.50 -23.48
N LYS A 215 3.24 20.92 -22.72
CA LYS A 215 4.61 20.41 -22.87
C LYS A 215 4.69 18.94 -22.50
N VAL A 216 4.11 18.53 -21.36
CA VAL A 216 4.03 17.12 -20.95
C VAL A 216 3.30 16.29 -22.00
N GLU A 217 2.15 16.76 -22.49
CA GLU A 217 1.36 16.10 -23.55
C GLU A 217 2.17 15.92 -24.84
N SER A 218 2.90 16.94 -25.28
CA SER A 218 3.76 16.87 -26.47
C SER A 218 4.94 15.91 -26.30
N LEU A 219 5.42 15.73 -25.06
CA LEU A 219 6.58 14.90 -24.75
C LEU A 219 6.19 13.43 -24.62
N ILE A 220 5.09 13.12 -23.96
CA ILE A 220 4.60 11.74 -23.79
C ILE A 220 4.17 11.11 -25.11
N GLN A 221 3.83 11.93 -26.13
CA GLN A 221 3.61 11.43 -27.49
C GLN A 221 4.91 10.87 -28.12
N LYS A 222 6.07 11.44 -27.79
CA LYS A 222 7.38 11.10 -28.39
C LYS A 222 8.15 10.08 -27.56
N GLU A 223 8.08 10.20 -26.24
CA GLU A 223 8.82 9.38 -25.28
C GLU A 223 7.92 8.31 -24.65
N ASN A 224 8.53 7.22 -24.17
CA ASN A 224 7.81 6.15 -23.45
C ASN A 224 7.82 6.34 -21.93
N LEU A 225 8.67 7.22 -21.41
CA LEU A 225 8.73 7.60 -20.00
C LEU A 225 8.76 9.12 -19.93
N VAL A 226 7.87 9.74 -19.18
CA VAL A 226 7.91 11.18 -18.89
C VAL A 226 7.78 11.42 -17.40
N ILE A 227 8.67 12.25 -16.86
CA ILE A 227 8.71 12.61 -15.44
C ILE A 227 8.32 14.08 -15.29
N VAL A 228 7.22 14.33 -14.58
CA VAL A 228 6.70 15.65 -14.25
C VAL A 228 7.21 16.04 -12.88
N VAL A 229 8.14 17.00 -12.83
CA VAL A 229 8.75 17.48 -11.58
C VAL A 229 8.12 18.79 -11.15
N GLY A 230 8.07 19.04 -9.84
CA GLY A 230 7.59 20.29 -9.26
C GLY A 230 7.46 20.24 -7.74
N ASN A 231 7.26 21.38 -7.13
CA ASN A 231 7.02 21.57 -5.71
C ASN A 231 5.69 20.93 -5.29
N SER A 232 5.52 20.77 -3.98
CA SER A 232 4.25 20.31 -3.40
C SER A 232 3.14 21.32 -3.73
N GLY A 233 1.95 20.82 -4.07
CA GLY A 233 0.80 21.66 -4.43
C GLY A 233 0.84 22.37 -5.80
N SER A 234 1.91 22.23 -6.61
CA SER A 234 2.00 22.86 -7.94
C SER A 234 1.11 22.24 -9.03
N GLY A 235 0.46 21.08 -8.76
CA GLY A 235 -0.45 20.42 -9.70
C GLY A 235 0.15 19.30 -10.55
N LYS A 236 1.24 18.66 -10.10
CA LYS A 236 1.86 17.50 -10.77
C LYS A 236 0.88 16.34 -10.98
N SER A 237 0.28 15.87 -9.89
CA SER A 237 -0.67 14.75 -9.87
C SER A 237 -1.88 15.05 -10.77
N ALA A 238 -2.42 16.27 -10.67
CA ALA A 238 -3.50 16.72 -11.53
C ALA A 238 -3.11 16.72 -13.02
N THR A 239 -1.88 17.11 -13.36
CA THR A 239 -1.38 17.10 -14.74
C THR A 239 -1.25 15.69 -15.30
N ILE A 240 -0.64 14.75 -14.57
CA ILE A 240 -0.50 13.37 -15.06
C ILE A 240 -1.85 12.66 -15.16
N GLN A 241 -2.78 12.94 -14.23
CA GLN A 241 -4.14 12.38 -14.23
C GLN A 241 -4.96 12.93 -15.40
N HIS A 242 -4.91 14.24 -15.66
CA HIS A 242 -5.57 14.86 -16.80
C HIS A 242 -5.12 14.24 -18.13
N ILE A 243 -3.81 14.09 -18.32
CA ILE A 243 -3.25 13.48 -19.53
C ILE A 243 -3.64 12.01 -19.61
N ALA A 244 -3.64 11.29 -18.48
CA ALA A 244 -4.08 9.90 -18.46
C ALA A 244 -5.56 9.76 -18.86
N LEU A 245 -6.45 10.64 -18.41
CA LEU A 245 -7.85 10.67 -18.83
C LEU A 245 -8.00 10.95 -20.34
N LYS A 246 -7.18 11.85 -20.91
CA LYS A 246 -7.12 12.05 -22.38
C LYS A 246 -6.76 10.74 -23.10
N TYR A 247 -5.68 10.07 -22.67
CA TYR A 247 -5.25 8.79 -23.25
C TYR A 247 -6.33 7.69 -23.11
N ARG A 248 -7.02 7.64 -21.98
CA ARG A 248 -8.16 6.72 -21.76
C ARG A 248 -9.28 6.97 -22.77
N ASN A 249 -9.60 8.24 -23.05
CA ASN A 249 -10.60 8.61 -24.06
C ASN A 249 -10.15 8.29 -25.49
N GLU A 250 -8.84 8.24 -25.75
CA GLU A 250 -8.25 7.82 -27.03
C GLU A 250 -8.16 6.28 -27.17
N GLY A 251 -8.64 5.52 -26.19
CA GLY A 251 -8.68 4.06 -26.21
C GLY A 251 -7.42 3.38 -25.67
N TRP A 252 -6.53 4.10 -24.99
CA TRP A 252 -5.43 3.49 -24.25
C TRP A 252 -5.95 2.83 -22.97
N VAL A 253 -5.35 1.69 -22.62
CA VAL A 253 -5.54 1.09 -21.30
C VAL A 253 -4.72 1.92 -20.31
N VAL A 254 -5.38 2.57 -19.35
CA VAL A 254 -4.72 3.33 -18.30
C VAL A 254 -4.66 2.50 -17.03
N LYS A 255 -3.50 2.47 -16.38
CA LYS A 255 -3.32 1.81 -15.09
C LYS A 255 -2.63 2.73 -14.10
N LYS A 256 -3.26 2.93 -12.94
CA LYS A 256 -2.58 3.51 -11.79
C LYS A 256 -1.68 2.45 -11.16
N ALA A 257 -0.44 2.81 -10.88
CA ALA A 257 0.51 1.98 -10.14
C ALA A 257 1.04 2.78 -8.95
N ASN A 258 1.17 2.13 -7.80
CA ASN A 258 1.73 2.78 -6.60
C ASN A 258 3.26 2.70 -6.63
N GLU A 259 3.78 1.56 -7.11
CA GLU A 259 5.21 1.32 -7.24
C GLU A 259 5.56 0.81 -8.64
N LEU A 260 6.84 0.88 -9.01
CA LEU A 260 7.30 0.34 -10.30
C LEU A 260 7.04 -1.17 -10.41
N LYS A 261 7.12 -1.89 -9.29
CA LYS A 261 6.85 -3.33 -9.24
C LYS A 261 5.45 -3.67 -9.76
N ASP A 262 4.43 -2.88 -9.40
CA ASP A 262 3.05 -3.09 -9.88
C ASP A 262 2.98 -3.05 -11.42
N ALA A 263 3.71 -2.10 -12.03
CA ALA A 263 3.79 -2.00 -13.49
C ALA A 263 4.53 -3.19 -14.10
N ILE A 264 5.63 -3.64 -13.49
CA ILE A 264 6.42 -4.81 -13.95
C ILE A 264 5.62 -6.11 -13.83
N ASP A 265 4.88 -6.30 -12.74
CA ASP A 265 4.03 -7.48 -12.54
C ASP A 265 2.86 -7.47 -13.53
N ALA A 266 2.30 -6.29 -13.83
CA ALA A 266 1.36 -6.13 -14.93
C ALA A 266 1.98 -6.50 -16.29
N PHE A 267 3.27 -6.21 -16.52
CA PHE A 267 3.95 -6.64 -17.74
C PHE A 267 4.14 -8.16 -17.82
N LYS A 268 4.50 -8.80 -16.70
CA LYS A 268 4.81 -10.25 -16.60
C LYS A 268 3.58 -11.14 -16.70
N SER A 269 2.43 -10.66 -16.24
CA SER A 269 1.19 -11.46 -16.18
C SER A 269 0.58 -11.83 -17.55
N ASN A 270 1.21 -11.45 -18.69
CA ASN A 270 0.73 -11.66 -20.08
C ASN A 270 -0.73 -11.22 -20.34
N ASN A 271 -1.39 -10.59 -19.37
CA ASN A 271 -2.80 -10.27 -19.40
C ASN A 271 -3.09 -8.85 -19.90
N VAL A 272 -2.10 -8.09 -20.42
CA VAL A 272 -2.29 -6.64 -20.65
C VAL A 272 -1.78 -6.11 -21.99
N LEU A 273 -0.87 -6.79 -22.70
CA LEU A 273 0.04 -6.03 -23.58
C LEU A 273 -0.14 -6.16 -25.10
N GLU A 274 -1.26 -6.71 -25.57
CA GLU A 274 -1.62 -6.56 -26.98
C GLU A 274 -2.12 -5.12 -27.28
N ASN A 275 -2.57 -4.39 -26.24
CA ASN A 275 -3.11 -3.04 -26.35
C ASN A 275 -2.16 -1.97 -25.79
N GLN A 276 -2.29 -0.75 -26.34
CA GLN A 276 -1.50 0.42 -25.95
C GLN A 276 -1.80 0.77 -24.49
N THR A 277 -0.80 0.67 -23.61
CA THR A 277 -0.98 0.82 -22.15
C THR A 277 -0.22 2.03 -21.60
N LEU A 278 -0.86 2.83 -20.76
CA LEU A 278 -0.26 3.96 -20.04
C LEU A 278 -0.28 3.69 -18.53
N PHE A 279 0.91 3.62 -17.93
CA PHE A 279 1.07 3.55 -16.48
C PHE A 279 1.21 4.93 -15.87
N VAL A 280 0.49 5.20 -14.79
CA VAL A 280 0.52 6.47 -14.05
C VAL A 280 1.01 6.20 -12.64
N LEU A 281 2.13 6.82 -12.25
CA LEU A 281 2.71 6.73 -10.92
C LEU A 281 2.80 8.11 -10.30
N ASP A 282 2.26 8.25 -9.08
CA ASP A 282 2.19 9.53 -8.38
C ASP A 282 3.18 9.59 -7.20
N ASP A 283 4.27 10.34 -7.40
CA ASP A 283 5.41 10.48 -6.48
C ASP A 283 5.97 9.13 -5.94
N PRO A 284 6.24 8.12 -6.81
CA PRO A 284 6.51 6.75 -6.39
C PRO A 284 7.91 6.54 -5.77
N ILE A 285 8.76 7.55 -5.76
CA ILE A 285 10.11 7.52 -5.13
C ILE A 285 10.22 8.48 -3.95
N GLY A 286 9.07 8.95 -3.44
CA GLY A 286 9.04 9.84 -2.29
C GLY A 286 7.92 10.87 -2.38
N LYS A 287 6.92 10.72 -1.50
CA LYS A 287 5.84 11.69 -1.32
C LYS A 287 6.18 12.83 -0.37
N GLU A 288 7.24 12.76 0.41
CA GLU A 288 7.61 13.85 1.34
C GLU A 288 9.06 14.23 1.15
N SER A 289 9.92 13.22 1.23
CA SER A 289 11.33 13.25 0.92
C SER A 289 11.70 12.04 0.06
N PHE A 290 12.96 11.98 -0.37
CA PHE A 290 13.48 10.84 -1.13
C PHE A 290 13.28 9.53 -0.35
N ASP A 291 12.75 8.52 -1.04
CA ASP A 291 12.56 7.18 -0.52
C ASP A 291 13.57 6.21 -1.15
N GLU A 292 14.59 5.86 -0.36
CA GLU A 292 15.68 5.02 -0.83
C GLU A 292 15.22 3.60 -1.18
N GLN A 293 14.23 3.05 -0.48
CA GLN A 293 13.73 1.70 -0.74
C GLN A 293 12.97 1.66 -2.07
N ALA A 294 12.08 2.61 -2.30
CA ALA A 294 11.35 2.73 -3.55
C ALA A 294 12.31 2.95 -4.74
N TYR A 295 13.35 3.76 -4.54
CA TYR A 295 14.39 3.95 -5.56
C TYR A 295 15.28 2.71 -5.79
N LYS A 296 15.57 1.91 -4.77
CA LYS A 296 16.25 0.61 -4.94
C LYS A 296 15.40 -0.34 -5.78
N SER A 297 14.10 -0.42 -5.49
CA SER A 297 13.15 -1.17 -6.30
C SER A 297 13.17 -0.69 -7.77
N TRP A 298 13.23 0.63 -7.99
CA TRP A 298 13.40 1.20 -9.32
C TRP A 298 14.65 0.66 -10.04
N LYS A 299 15.81 0.72 -9.38
CA LYS A 299 17.08 0.24 -9.96
C LYS A 299 17.05 -1.23 -10.33
N ILE A 300 16.41 -2.07 -9.50
CA ILE A 300 16.31 -3.51 -9.74
C ILE A 300 15.57 -3.79 -11.06
N TYR A 301 14.53 -3.02 -11.36
CA TYR A 301 13.69 -3.23 -12.54
C TYR A 301 14.02 -2.31 -13.72
N GLU A 302 15.09 -1.52 -13.65
CA GLU A 302 15.41 -0.53 -14.69
C GLU A 302 15.63 -1.19 -16.07
N ASP A 303 16.35 -2.32 -16.10
CA ASP A 303 16.63 -3.06 -17.34
C ASP A 303 15.42 -3.85 -17.84
N ASP A 304 14.60 -4.36 -16.93
CA ASP A 304 13.30 -4.97 -17.26
C ASP A 304 12.38 -3.93 -17.91
N LEU A 305 12.35 -2.71 -17.38
CA LEU A 305 11.54 -1.62 -17.90
C LEU A 305 11.99 -1.19 -19.31
N LYS A 306 13.30 -1.04 -19.52
CA LYS A 306 13.87 -0.77 -20.86
C LYS A 306 13.50 -1.87 -21.86
N SER A 307 13.51 -3.13 -21.41
CA SER A 307 13.08 -4.27 -22.23
C SER A 307 11.59 -4.21 -22.54
N CYS A 308 10.76 -3.82 -21.57
CA CYS A 308 9.33 -3.67 -21.76
C CYS A 308 9.00 -2.57 -22.77
N PHE A 309 9.63 -1.39 -22.68
CA PHE A 309 9.43 -0.29 -23.64
C PHE A 309 9.84 -0.63 -25.08
N LYS A 310 10.75 -1.60 -25.27
CA LYS A 310 11.15 -2.08 -26.60
C LYS A 310 10.19 -3.13 -27.16
N LYS A 311 9.64 -3.98 -26.28
CA LYS A 311 8.84 -5.15 -26.68
C LYS A 311 7.34 -4.83 -26.79
N PHE A 312 6.84 -3.91 -25.98
CA PHE A 312 5.41 -3.62 -25.85
C PHE A 312 5.12 -2.16 -26.18
N LYS A 313 3.90 -1.90 -26.66
CA LYS A 313 3.41 -0.54 -26.87
C LYS A 313 2.92 0.05 -25.55
N CYS A 314 3.87 0.48 -24.71
CA CYS A 314 3.57 1.03 -23.39
C CYS A 314 4.25 2.37 -23.14
N LYS A 315 3.60 3.17 -22.30
CA LYS A 315 4.06 4.49 -21.84
C LYS A 315 3.94 4.60 -20.33
N MET A 316 4.70 5.51 -19.74
CA MET A 316 4.71 5.77 -18.31
C MET A 316 4.76 7.28 -18.02
N LEU A 317 3.80 7.74 -17.22
CA LEU A 317 3.77 9.08 -16.65
C LEU A 317 4.05 9.01 -15.16
N PHE A 318 4.97 9.84 -14.73
CA PHE A 318 5.53 9.82 -13.38
C PHE A 318 5.50 11.24 -12.82
N SER A 319 4.99 11.47 -11.61
CA SER A 319 5.24 12.73 -10.89
C SER A 319 6.39 12.59 -9.91
N CYS A 320 7.13 13.68 -9.68
CA CYS A 320 8.18 13.73 -8.69
C CYS A 320 8.22 15.09 -7.99
N ARG A 321 8.44 15.09 -6.68
CA ARG A 321 8.76 16.33 -5.96
C ARG A 321 10.16 16.86 -6.31
N LYS A 322 10.30 18.19 -6.38
CA LYS A 322 11.57 18.86 -6.68
C LYS A 322 12.65 18.61 -5.63
N CYS A 323 12.28 18.49 -4.35
CA CYS A 323 13.20 18.11 -3.27
C CYS A 323 13.77 16.69 -3.47
N VAL A 324 12.95 15.75 -3.97
CA VAL A 324 13.37 14.37 -4.28
C VAL A 324 14.29 14.35 -5.49
N GLN A 325 13.96 15.10 -6.54
CA GLN A 325 14.82 15.23 -7.73
C GLN A 325 16.22 15.77 -7.37
N SER A 326 16.28 16.72 -6.44
CA SER A 326 17.52 17.35 -6.00
C SER A 326 18.39 16.46 -5.09
N ASP A 327 17.86 15.33 -4.64
CA ASP A 327 18.59 14.40 -3.78
C ASP A 327 19.74 13.75 -4.56
N LYS A 328 20.94 13.76 -3.97
CA LYS A 328 22.15 13.20 -4.57
C LYS A 328 22.01 11.70 -4.87
N ASN A 329 21.25 10.97 -4.08
CA ASN A 329 21.03 9.54 -4.26
C ASN A 329 20.09 9.25 -5.43
N ALA A 330 19.19 10.18 -5.75
CA ALA A 330 18.20 10.06 -6.81
C ALA A 330 18.73 10.44 -8.21
N MET A 331 19.92 11.07 -8.29
CA MET A 331 20.52 11.58 -9.54
C MET A 331 20.53 10.56 -10.69
N GLY A 332 20.62 9.26 -10.40
CA GLY A 332 20.62 8.20 -11.42
C GLY A 332 19.38 8.19 -12.30
N LEU A 333 18.19 8.39 -11.71
CA LEU A 333 16.92 8.41 -12.42
C LEU A 333 16.78 9.64 -13.33
N PHE A 334 17.34 10.77 -12.91
CA PHE A 334 17.15 12.06 -13.56
C PHE A 334 18.28 12.45 -14.51
N LYS A 335 19.17 11.51 -14.86
CA LYS A 335 20.30 11.77 -15.78
C LYS A 335 19.85 12.19 -17.18
N ASN A 336 18.72 11.66 -17.64
CA ASN A 336 18.17 12.04 -18.93
C ASN A 336 17.26 13.25 -18.72
N GLU A 337 17.72 14.45 -19.01
CA GLU A 337 16.87 15.65 -18.85
C GLU A 337 15.79 15.76 -19.94
N SER A 338 15.96 15.04 -21.06
CA SER A 338 15.05 15.16 -22.21
C SER A 338 13.64 14.63 -21.95
N ASN A 339 13.47 13.75 -20.96
CA ASN A 339 12.18 13.18 -20.59
C ASN A 339 11.57 13.80 -19.32
N ILE A 340 12.15 14.91 -18.84
CA ILE A 340 11.74 15.59 -17.60
C ILE A 340 11.06 16.92 -17.95
N VAL A 341 9.93 17.19 -17.30
CA VAL A 341 9.26 18.49 -17.34
C VAL A 341 9.12 19.02 -15.93
N ASP A 342 9.94 20.01 -15.57
CA ASP A 342 9.77 20.77 -14.33
C ASP A 342 8.68 21.84 -14.54
N ILE A 343 7.51 21.65 -13.91
CA ILE A 343 6.36 22.54 -14.05
C ILE A 343 6.53 23.87 -13.32
N ASP A 344 7.54 23.99 -12.45
CA ASP A 344 7.88 25.23 -11.76
C ASP A 344 9.07 25.97 -12.40
N ALA A 345 9.70 25.40 -13.43
CA ALA A 345 10.75 26.07 -14.20
C ALA A 345 10.17 27.19 -15.07
N ASP A 346 10.95 28.24 -15.34
CA ASP A 346 10.46 29.50 -15.92
C ASP A 346 9.66 29.35 -17.23
N ASP A 347 9.97 28.33 -18.05
CA ASP A 347 9.27 28.07 -19.30
C ASP A 347 7.91 27.38 -19.12
N CYS A 348 7.72 26.67 -18.01
CA CYS A 348 6.51 25.90 -17.66
C CYS A 348 5.70 26.52 -16.52
N LYS A 349 6.32 27.42 -15.76
CA LYS A 349 5.75 28.09 -14.58
C LYS A 349 4.45 28.80 -14.92
N LEU A 350 3.49 28.67 -14.02
CA LEU A 350 2.17 29.27 -14.17
C LEU A 350 2.25 30.78 -14.43
N ARG A 351 1.76 31.19 -15.60
CA ARG A 351 1.68 32.60 -16.00
C ARG A 351 0.52 33.30 -15.32
N TYR A 352 0.55 34.63 -15.34
CA TYR A 352 -0.53 35.48 -14.83
C TYR A 352 -1.92 35.02 -15.31
N ASP A 353 -2.09 34.79 -16.61
CA ASP A 353 -3.39 34.40 -17.18
C ASP A 353 -3.83 33.00 -16.74
N GLU A 354 -2.89 32.06 -16.55
CA GLU A 354 -3.19 30.70 -16.08
C GLU A 354 -3.59 30.73 -14.62
N LYS A 355 -2.83 31.44 -13.78
CA LYS A 355 -3.16 31.65 -12.36
C LYS A 355 -4.52 32.31 -12.19
N ARG A 356 -4.84 33.32 -13.01
CA ARG A 356 -6.14 33.98 -13.01
C ARG A 356 -7.28 33.04 -13.41
N LYS A 357 -7.08 32.17 -14.40
CA LYS A 357 -8.06 31.14 -14.79
C LYS A 357 -8.30 30.14 -13.66
N ILE A 358 -7.22 29.65 -13.03
CA ILE A 358 -7.30 28.75 -11.87
C ILE A 358 -8.09 29.40 -10.74
N TRP A 359 -7.73 30.63 -10.37
CA TRP A 359 -8.45 31.42 -9.37
C TRP A 359 -9.95 31.51 -9.66
N ASN A 360 -10.31 31.93 -10.88
CA ASN A 360 -11.70 32.08 -11.30
C ASN A 360 -12.48 30.76 -11.35
N LYS A 361 -11.80 29.62 -11.51
CA LYS A 361 -12.42 28.30 -11.55
C LYS A 361 -12.89 27.85 -10.16
N TYR A 362 -12.20 28.27 -9.10
CA TYR A 362 -12.59 28.00 -7.71
C TYR A 362 -13.49 29.09 -7.12
N LYS A 363 -13.31 30.33 -7.55
CA LYS A 363 -14.08 31.50 -7.11
C LYS A 363 -15.57 31.35 -7.42
N SER A 364 -16.45 31.56 -6.43
CA SER A 364 -17.88 31.77 -6.65
C SER A 364 -18.17 33.24 -7.01
N ASN A 365 -19.26 33.51 -7.76
CA ASN A 365 -19.53 34.81 -8.40
C ASN A 365 -19.63 36.05 -7.45
N ASN A 366 -19.59 35.88 -6.12
CA ASN A 366 -19.85 36.94 -5.12
C ASN A 366 -18.64 37.41 -4.28
N THR A 367 -17.39 37.07 -4.63
CA THR A 367 -16.22 37.36 -3.75
C THR A 367 -15.48 38.68 -4.03
N SER A 368 -15.22 39.44 -2.96
CA SER A 368 -14.65 40.81 -2.89
C SER A 368 -13.11 40.87 -3.03
N PHE A 369 -12.44 39.75 -3.29
CA PHE A 369 -10.98 39.64 -3.22
C PHE A 369 -10.20 40.12 -4.46
N GLU A 370 -10.86 40.65 -5.49
CA GLU A 370 -10.21 41.08 -6.76
C GLU A 370 -9.10 42.12 -6.55
N ILE A 371 -9.26 43.00 -5.56
CA ILE A 371 -8.28 44.02 -5.20
C ILE A 371 -6.93 43.42 -4.79
N TYR A 372 -6.94 42.20 -4.22
CA TYR A 372 -5.74 41.50 -3.77
C TYR A 372 -5.15 40.56 -4.82
N LEU A 373 -5.87 40.30 -5.92
CA LEU A 373 -5.50 39.29 -6.91
C LEU A 373 -4.11 39.51 -7.49
N THR A 374 -3.75 40.76 -7.78
CA THR A 374 -2.41 41.13 -8.31
C THR A 374 -1.29 40.74 -7.35
N GLU A 375 -1.54 40.76 -6.04
CA GLU A 375 -0.57 40.36 -5.03
C GLU A 375 -0.57 38.84 -4.82
N ILE A 376 -1.74 38.21 -4.80
CA ILE A 376 -1.92 36.76 -4.65
C ILE A 376 -1.25 35.99 -5.80
N ILE A 377 -1.41 36.46 -7.04
CA ILE A 377 -0.85 35.84 -8.24
C ILE A 377 0.69 35.85 -8.23
N LYS A 378 1.34 36.71 -7.45
CA LYS A 378 2.80 36.69 -7.28
C LYS A 378 3.28 35.46 -6.52
N ASN A 379 2.41 34.76 -5.78
CA ASN A 379 2.80 33.54 -5.11
C ASN A 379 2.96 32.39 -6.10
N ASP A 380 4.12 31.76 -6.09
CA ASP A 380 4.47 30.64 -6.97
C ASP A 380 4.35 29.27 -6.29
N ALA A 381 4.43 29.20 -4.96
CA ALA A 381 4.38 27.96 -4.21
C ALA A 381 2.93 27.57 -3.91
N TYR A 382 2.59 26.30 -4.07
CA TYR A 382 1.27 25.75 -3.73
C TYR A 382 0.07 26.41 -4.44
N PHE A 383 0.26 27.28 -5.44
CA PHE A 383 -0.80 28.20 -5.88
C PHE A 383 -2.12 27.51 -6.26
N PRO A 384 -2.15 26.45 -7.10
CA PRO A 384 -3.40 25.73 -7.38
C PRO A 384 -4.05 25.12 -6.14
N LEU A 385 -3.24 24.56 -5.23
CA LEU A 385 -3.69 24.00 -3.97
C LEU A 385 -4.30 25.09 -3.08
N LEU A 386 -3.62 26.22 -2.90
CA LEU A 386 -4.12 27.31 -2.06
C LEU A 386 -5.42 27.89 -2.59
N CYS A 387 -5.60 28.00 -3.92
CA CYS A 387 -6.90 28.36 -4.48
C CYS A 387 -7.99 27.35 -4.09
N LYS A 388 -7.72 26.05 -4.19
CA LYS A 388 -8.67 25.01 -3.76
C LYS A 388 -9.02 25.17 -2.27
N LEU A 389 -8.02 25.25 -1.40
CA LEU A 389 -8.20 25.30 0.05
C LEU A 389 -8.91 26.57 0.50
N PHE A 390 -8.50 27.73 -0.02
CA PHE A 390 -9.08 29.04 0.31
C PHE A 390 -10.58 29.11 0.02
N PHE A 391 -11.02 28.55 -1.12
CA PHE A 391 -12.43 28.57 -1.51
C PHE A 391 -13.23 27.37 -0.99
N SER A 392 -12.60 26.40 -0.31
CA SER A 392 -13.29 25.24 0.27
C SER A 392 -13.85 25.51 1.66
N ASP A 393 -13.40 26.57 2.33
CA ASP A 393 -13.81 26.90 3.70
C ASP A 393 -13.82 28.41 3.89
N GLU A 394 -14.87 28.93 4.51
CA GLU A 394 -15.01 30.37 4.79
C GLU A 394 -14.03 30.83 5.88
N GLU A 395 -13.62 29.94 6.78
CA GLU A 395 -12.65 30.26 7.83
C GLU A 395 -11.27 30.61 7.25
N ASN A 396 -10.90 30.01 6.13
CA ASN A 396 -9.67 30.31 5.38
C ASN A 396 -9.68 31.72 4.75
N GLN A 397 -10.85 32.37 4.67
CA GLN A 397 -11.03 33.63 3.94
C GLN A 397 -10.83 34.89 4.80
N LYS A 398 -10.43 34.71 6.07
CA LYS A 398 -10.25 35.81 7.03
C LYS A 398 -9.11 36.78 6.66
N ASP A 399 -7.95 36.25 6.26
CA ASP A 399 -6.81 37.04 5.80
C ASP A 399 -6.24 36.47 4.49
N VAL A 400 -6.79 36.97 3.38
CA VAL A 400 -6.43 36.49 2.04
C VAL A 400 -4.95 36.70 1.71
N LEU A 401 -4.32 37.78 2.17
CA LEU A 401 -2.93 38.05 1.81
C LEU A 401 -1.99 37.16 2.61
N HIS A 402 -2.24 37.00 3.91
CA HIS A 402 -1.42 36.15 4.76
C HIS A 402 -1.55 34.66 4.37
N PHE A 403 -2.77 34.18 4.12
CA PHE A 403 -3.02 32.80 3.68
C PHE A 403 -2.20 32.41 2.45
N PHE A 404 -2.14 33.30 1.45
CA PHE A 404 -1.37 33.02 0.24
C PHE A 404 0.12 33.25 0.42
N LYS A 405 0.58 34.24 1.19
CA LYS A 405 2.02 34.55 1.34
C LYS A 405 2.75 33.62 2.29
N GLU A 406 2.11 33.24 3.38
CA GLU A 406 2.72 32.43 4.46
C GLU A 406 1.82 31.22 4.80
N PRO A 407 1.53 30.33 3.82
CA PRO A 407 0.54 29.27 4.01
C PRO A 407 0.92 28.29 5.13
N VAL A 408 2.21 28.00 5.33
CA VAL A 408 2.68 27.12 6.42
C VAL A 408 2.35 27.73 7.79
N GLU A 409 2.65 29.01 7.99
CA GLU A 409 2.40 29.70 9.26
C GLU A 409 0.91 29.91 9.51
N GLU A 410 0.11 30.14 8.46
CA GLU A 410 -1.35 30.26 8.60
C GLU A 410 -1.99 28.96 9.07
N PHE A 411 -1.71 27.85 8.39
CA PHE A 411 -2.23 26.53 8.79
C PHE A 411 -1.73 26.13 10.18
N LYS A 412 -0.46 26.43 10.50
CA LYS A 412 0.08 26.21 11.84
C LYS A 412 -0.72 26.96 12.91
N LYS A 413 -0.94 28.27 12.73
CA LYS A 413 -1.73 29.09 13.67
C LYS A 413 -3.15 28.58 13.81
N GLU A 414 -3.78 28.14 12.72
CA GLU A 414 -5.15 27.63 12.75
C GLU A 414 -5.27 26.29 13.47
N ILE A 415 -4.34 25.35 13.22
CA ILE A 415 -4.29 24.06 13.93
C ILE A 415 -4.03 24.28 15.43
N GLU A 416 -3.09 25.18 15.78
CA GLU A 416 -2.86 25.59 17.17
C GLU A 416 -4.08 26.28 17.80
N TYR A 417 -4.86 27.00 17.01
CA TYR A 417 -6.11 27.61 17.46
C TYR A 417 -7.17 26.54 17.77
N TYR A 418 -7.33 25.50 16.93
CA TYR A 418 -8.27 24.41 17.19
C TYR A 418 -8.04 23.73 18.53
N LYS A 419 -6.79 23.56 18.95
CA LYS A 419 -6.46 23.02 20.28
C LYS A 419 -7.16 23.78 21.42
N ARG A 420 -7.39 25.08 21.27
CA ARG A 420 -8.03 25.94 22.28
C ARG A 420 -9.52 26.14 22.03
N SER A 421 -9.93 26.29 20.77
CA SER A 421 -11.30 26.66 20.39
C SER A 421 -12.21 25.45 20.11
N SER A 422 -11.66 24.37 19.57
CA SER A 422 -12.40 23.20 19.08
C SER A 422 -11.54 21.93 19.26
N LYS A 423 -11.50 21.43 20.49
CA LYS A 423 -10.68 20.27 20.88
C LYS A 423 -10.99 19.02 20.07
N ASP A 424 -12.23 18.87 19.64
CA ASP A 424 -12.74 17.83 18.75
C ASP A 424 -12.11 17.88 17.35
N LYS A 425 -12.02 19.07 16.73
CA LYS A 425 -11.31 19.26 15.45
C LYS A 425 -9.82 18.94 15.59
N PHE A 426 -9.18 19.46 16.64
CA PHE A 426 -7.78 19.16 16.90
C PHE A 426 -7.56 17.65 17.12
N CYS A 427 -8.42 17.00 17.90
CA CYS A 427 -8.36 15.56 18.14
C CYS A 427 -8.58 14.74 16.86
N ALA A 428 -9.48 15.16 15.98
CA ALA A 428 -9.69 14.52 14.69
C ALA A 428 -8.42 14.55 13.81
N LEU A 429 -7.74 15.71 13.76
CA LEU A 429 -6.48 15.86 13.05
C LEU A 429 -5.35 15.01 13.68
N VAL A 430 -5.26 14.97 15.01
CA VAL A 430 -4.29 14.11 15.72
C VAL A 430 -4.54 12.64 15.43
N LEU A 431 -5.80 12.19 15.40
CA LEU A 431 -6.15 10.81 15.06
C LEU A 431 -5.73 10.46 13.63
N LEU A 432 -5.90 11.37 12.66
CA LEU A 432 -5.39 11.14 11.31
C LEU A 432 -3.87 10.93 11.29
N VAL A 433 -3.11 11.66 12.11
CA VAL A 433 -1.66 11.45 12.23
C VAL A 433 -1.34 10.10 12.87
N LEU A 434 -2.02 9.72 13.96
CA LEU A 434 -1.77 8.47 14.68
C LEU A 434 -2.17 7.22 13.88
N PHE A 435 -3.17 7.32 13.01
CA PHE A 435 -3.66 6.23 12.16
C PHE A 435 -3.07 6.31 10.74
N ASN A 436 -1.86 6.85 10.58
CA ASN A 436 -1.12 6.88 9.30
C ASN A 436 -1.96 7.40 8.12
N ASN A 437 -2.73 8.46 8.35
CA ASN A 437 -3.57 9.13 7.37
C ASN A 437 -4.73 8.27 6.81
N GLU A 438 -5.11 7.19 7.50
CA GLU A 438 -6.27 6.37 7.15
C GLU A 438 -7.10 6.06 8.39
N LEU A 439 -8.10 6.91 8.64
CA LEU A 439 -8.93 6.82 9.84
C LEU A 439 -10.35 6.35 9.51
N CYS A 440 -10.71 5.15 9.96
CA CYS A 440 -12.09 4.70 9.97
C CYS A 440 -12.70 4.91 11.36
N VAL A 441 -13.70 5.78 11.48
CA VAL A 441 -14.26 6.16 12.79
C VAL A 441 -14.98 5.01 13.48
N SER A 442 -15.53 4.04 12.73
CA SER A 442 -16.12 2.83 13.33
C SER A 442 -15.09 1.97 14.04
N ASP A 443 -13.83 2.03 13.62
CA ASP A 443 -12.76 1.20 14.17
C ASP A 443 -12.17 1.74 15.48
N LEU A 444 -12.53 2.98 15.86
CA LEU A 444 -12.07 3.60 17.10
C LEU A 444 -12.56 2.88 18.37
N GLN A 445 -13.62 2.08 18.25
CA GLN A 445 -14.16 1.27 19.36
C GLN A 445 -13.71 -0.20 19.31
N ASN A 446 -12.95 -0.60 18.29
CA ASN A 446 -12.45 -1.97 18.19
C ASN A 446 -11.42 -2.22 19.30
N GLU A 447 -11.57 -3.32 20.03
CA GLU A 447 -10.69 -3.69 21.14
C GLU A 447 -9.23 -3.79 20.70
N GLY A 448 -8.31 -3.38 21.58
CA GLY A 448 -6.86 -3.47 21.36
C GLY A 448 -6.21 -2.11 21.09
N ASN A 449 -5.31 -2.05 20.11
CA ASN A 449 -4.46 -0.87 19.88
C ASN A 449 -5.26 0.37 19.46
N SER A 450 -6.33 0.20 18.67
CA SER A 450 -7.17 1.31 18.18
C SER A 450 -7.85 2.06 19.31
N GLU A 451 -8.44 1.35 20.28
CA GLU A 451 -9.06 1.96 21.46
C GLU A 451 -8.02 2.70 22.33
N GLN A 452 -6.83 2.11 22.50
CA GLN A 452 -5.75 2.73 23.27
C GLN A 452 -5.27 4.03 22.62
N MET A 453 -5.04 4.03 21.30
CA MET A 453 -4.70 5.22 20.54
C MET A 453 -5.81 6.27 20.60
N TYR A 454 -7.07 5.85 20.53
CA TYR A 454 -8.21 6.76 20.64
C TYR A 454 -8.24 7.47 21.99
N LYS A 455 -8.15 6.71 23.10
CA LYS A 455 -8.08 7.28 24.46
C LYS A 455 -6.86 8.17 24.66
N LEU A 456 -5.72 7.78 24.11
CA LEU A 456 -4.52 8.61 24.14
C LEU A 456 -4.76 9.95 23.43
N ALA A 457 -5.34 9.95 22.23
CA ALA A 457 -5.65 11.17 21.50
C ALA A 457 -6.60 12.08 22.29
N LEU A 458 -7.68 11.53 22.85
CA LEU A 458 -8.62 12.28 23.70
C LEU A 458 -7.90 12.95 24.87
N LYS A 459 -7.03 12.21 25.57
CA LYS A 459 -6.24 12.73 26.69
C LYS A 459 -5.29 13.86 26.26
N LEU A 460 -4.57 13.68 25.15
CA LEU A 460 -3.65 14.70 24.63
C LEU A 460 -4.39 15.98 24.23
N CYS A 461 -5.60 15.86 23.69
CA CYS A 461 -6.44 16.98 23.30
C CYS A 461 -7.27 17.56 24.47
N GLY A 462 -7.17 16.99 25.67
CA GLY A 462 -7.90 17.43 26.87
C GLY A 462 -9.42 17.24 26.73
N MET A 463 -9.84 16.16 26.10
CA MET A 463 -11.24 15.70 25.97
C MET A 463 -11.54 14.62 27.02
N GLU A 464 -12.83 14.35 27.27
CA GLU A 464 -13.25 13.31 28.22
C GLU A 464 -13.06 11.91 27.61
N ASP A 465 -12.58 10.95 28.40
CA ASP A 465 -12.35 9.57 27.96
C ASP A 465 -13.63 8.85 27.48
N CYS A 466 -14.82 9.33 27.89
CA CYS A 466 -16.12 8.83 27.44
C CYS A 466 -16.66 9.52 26.18
N THR A 467 -15.86 10.34 25.51
CA THR A 467 -16.25 10.98 24.24
C THR A 467 -16.64 9.93 23.22
N ALA A 468 -17.81 10.09 22.60
CA ALA A 468 -18.27 9.19 21.56
C ALA A 468 -17.50 9.42 20.24
N PRO A 469 -17.13 8.36 19.49
CA PRO A 469 -16.51 8.49 18.16
C PRO A 469 -17.34 9.32 17.17
N SER A 470 -18.67 9.39 17.34
CA SER A 470 -19.54 10.25 16.54
C SER A 470 -19.19 11.74 16.65
N THR A 471 -18.64 12.18 17.79
CA THR A 471 -18.13 13.55 17.96
C THR A 471 -16.95 13.80 17.03
N ILE A 472 -16.02 12.84 16.94
CA ILE A 472 -14.89 12.90 16.01
C ILE A 472 -15.38 12.86 14.56
N ARG A 473 -16.37 12.01 14.25
CA ARG A 473 -17.00 12.00 12.92
C ARG A 473 -17.54 13.37 12.55
N GLY A 474 -18.29 14.00 13.47
CA GLY A 474 -18.82 15.36 13.27
C GLY A 474 -17.70 16.36 12.98
N ALA A 475 -16.62 16.32 13.76
CA ALA A 475 -15.47 17.20 13.54
C ALA A 475 -14.80 16.96 12.16
N LEU A 476 -14.59 15.70 11.76
CA LEU A 476 -14.03 15.36 10.44
C LEU A 476 -14.92 15.86 9.29
N GLU A 477 -16.24 15.75 9.42
CA GLU A 477 -17.18 16.28 8.42
C GLU A 477 -17.11 17.81 8.33
N THR A 478 -16.92 18.53 9.45
CA THR A 478 -16.72 19.99 9.41
C THR A 478 -15.38 20.42 8.81
N LEU A 479 -14.39 19.54 8.82
CA LEU A 479 -13.06 19.75 8.24
C LEU A 479 -12.97 19.28 6.77
N HIS A 480 -14.05 18.70 6.24
CA HIS A 480 -14.09 18.14 4.91
C HIS A 480 -13.95 19.23 3.84
N GLY A 481 -13.00 19.04 2.92
CA GLY A 481 -12.71 19.97 1.82
C GLY A 481 -11.55 20.92 2.10
N SER A 482 -11.35 21.36 3.35
CA SER A 482 -10.21 22.21 3.76
C SER A 482 -9.05 21.40 4.32
N TYR A 483 -9.30 20.49 5.26
CA TYR A 483 -8.24 19.71 5.90
C TYR A 483 -8.33 18.22 5.56
N VAL A 484 -9.56 17.72 5.41
CA VAL A 484 -9.86 16.29 5.32
C VAL A 484 -10.62 15.99 4.04
N THR A 485 -10.46 14.80 3.52
CA THR A 485 -11.29 14.21 2.47
C THR A 485 -11.75 12.82 2.91
N LYS A 486 -12.88 12.37 2.38
CA LYS A 486 -13.45 11.07 2.69
C LYS A 486 -13.32 10.14 1.49
N LYS A 487 -12.83 8.92 1.72
CA LYS A 487 -12.75 7.85 0.72
C LYS A 487 -13.42 6.60 1.26
N GLY A 488 -14.57 6.26 0.70
CA GLY A 488 -15.44 5.22 1.27
C GLY A 488 -15.83 5.59 2.71
N ASP A 489 -15.54 4.68 3.65
CA ASP A 489 -15.79 4.88 5.09
C ASP A 489 -14.59 5.43 5.88
N SER A 490 -13.48 5.70 5.19
CA SER A 490 -12.25 6.23 5.77
C SER A 490 -12.08 7.74 5.51
N TYR A 491 -11.40 8.41 6.43
CA TYR A 491 -10.99 9.81 6.30
C TYR A 491 -9.48 9.90 6.15
N GLN A 492 -9.03 10.84 5.31
CA GLN A 492 -7.62 11.13 5.05
C GLN A 492 -7.43 12.66 4.97
N PHE A 493 -6.22 13.16 5.20
CA PHE A 493 -5.86 14.53 4.85
C PHE A 493 -6.12 14.80 3.36
N CYS A 494 -6.64 15.98 3.06
CA CYS A 494 -7.01 16.36 1.69
C CYS A 494 -5.79 16.53 0.76
N HIS A 495 -4.61 16.76 1.34
CA HIS A 495 -3.34 16.92 0.64
C HIS A 495 -2.16 16.75 1.61
N ASP A 496 -1.04 16.21 1.12
CA ASP A 496 0.19 16.00 1.91
C ASP A 496 0.63 17.27 2.65
N PHE A 497 0.62 18.43 2.00
CA PHE A 497 0.88 19.73 2.65
C PHE A 497 0.17 19.90 4.01
N VAL A 498 -1.14 19.58 4.08
CA VAL A 498 -1.92 19.71 5.32
C VAL A 498 -1.48 18.68 6.35
N MET A 499 -1.24 17.44 5.91
CA MET A 499 -0.69 16.37 6.75
C MET A 499 0.67 16.76 7.33
N GLU A 500 1.56 17.31 6.51
CA GLU A 500 2.91 17.72 6.89
C GLU A 500 2.89 18.82 7.95
N VAL A 501 2.09 19.88 7.75
CA VAL A 501 1.93 20.96 8.74
C VAL A 501 1.31 20.42 10.03
N THR A 502 0.27 19.58 9.93
CA THR A 502 -0.40 18.99 11.10
C THR A 502 0.55 18.10 11.89
N SER A 503 1.28 17.23 11.21
CA SER A 503 2.26 16.33 11.84
C SER A 503 3.40 17.11 12.48
N TYR A 504 3.83 18.21 11.87
CA TYR A 504 4.82 19.10 12.46
C TYR A 504 4.30 19.77 13.74
N VAL A 505 3.09 20.34 13.74
CA VAL A 505 2.49 20.94 14.94
C VAL A 505 2.33 19.91 16.05
N PHE A 506 1.77 18.74 15.74
CA PHE A 506 1.58 17.68 16.72
C PHE A 506 2.91 17.12 17.25
N GLY A 507 3.86 16.85 16.36
CA GLY A 507 5.13 16.22 16.69
C GLY A 507 6.12 17.14 17.41
N THR A 508 6.04 18.45 17.19
CA THR A 508 6.83 19.42 17.99
C THR A 508 6.29 19.53 19.42
N GLU A 509 4.98 19.41 19.61
CA GLU A 509 4.38 19.48 20.94
C GLU A 509 4.47 18.17 21.72
N TYR A 510 4.23 17.03 21.05
CA TYR A 510 4.20 15.70 21.65
C TYR A 510 5.25 14.77 21.01
N PRO A 511 6.55 15.13 21.04
CA PRO A 511 7.60 14.38 20.33
C PRO A 511 7.70 12.93 20.78
N LYS A 512 7.47 12.65 22.07
CA LYS A 512 7.50 11.27 22.61
C LYS A 512 6.39 10.39 22.03
N VAL A 513 5.18 10.96 21.91
CA VAL A 513 4.03 10.25 21.33
C VAL A 513 4.24 10.06 19.83
N MET A 514 4.73 11.09 19.14
CA MET A 514 5.08 11.00 17.72
C MET A 514 6.10 9.89 17.47
N ILE A 515 7.18 9.82 18.25
CA ILE A 515 8.16 8.74 18.15
C ILE A 515 7.52 7.37 18.38
N GLN A 516 6.65 7.25 19.40
CA GLN A 516 6.09 5.96 19.77
C GLN A 516 5.16 5.37 18.69
N TYR A 517 4.38 6.21 18.00
CA TYR A 517 3.27 5.75 17.17
C TYR A 517 3.39 6.09 15.69
N ALA A 518 4.22 7.05 15.30
CA ALA A 518 4.40 7.35 13.89
C ALA A 518 5.06 6.17 13.17
N ASP A 519 4.73 6.07 11.89
CA ASP A 519 5.42 5.22 10.94
C ASP A 519 6.95 5.44 10.99
N ILE A 520 7.73 4.35 10.92
CA ILE A 520 9.19 4.45 11.01
C ILE A 520 9.77 5.19 9.81
N GLY A 521 9.15 5.05 8.63
CA GLY A 521 9.44 5.86 7.46
C GLY A 521 9.21 7.35 7.72
N PHE A 522 8.13 7.75 8.40
CA PHE A 522 7.92 9.14 8.82
C PHE A 522 9.04 9.63 9.76
N LEU A 523 9.38 8.85 10.80
CA LEU A 523 10.45 9.21 11.73
C LEU A 523 11.79 9.41 11.03
N ARG A 524 12.15 8.52 10.11
CA ARG A 524 13.36 8.64 9.28
C ARG A 524 13.39 9.95 8.50
N LYS A 525 12.24 10.38 7.98
CA LYS A 525 12.13 11.54 7.06
C LYS A 525 12.03 12.87 7.81
N ARG A 526 11.33 12.91 8.95
CA ARG A 526 10.92 14.15 9.63
C ARG A 526 11.54 14.38 11.00
N VAL A 527 12.04 13.35 11.67
CA VAL A 527 12.59 13.50 13.03
C VAL A 527 14.12 13.54 12.98
N LYS A 528 14.72 14.57 13.59
CA LYS A 528 16.18 14.74 13.70
C LYS A 528 16.57 15.08 15.13
N LEU A 529 17.84 14.82 15.46
CA LEU A 529 18.41 15.21 16.75
C LEU A 529 18.83 16.68 16.74
N ASP A 530 18.61 17.37 17.86
CA ASP A 530 19.07 18.73 18.08
C ASP A 530 20.59 18.85 17.81
N GLY A 531 20.98 19.86 17.04
CA GLY A 531 22.38 20.11 16.68
C GLY A 531 22.92 19.34 15.47
N CYS A 532 22.09 18.54 14.78
CA CYS A 532 22.45 17.96 13.49
C CYS A 532 22.47 19.03 12.38
N ASN A 533 23.66 19.38 11.89
CA ASN A 533 23.84 20.27 10.73
C ASN A 533 23.42 19.58 9.42
N GLY A 534 22.12 19.49 9.17
CA GLY A 534 21.54 19.18 7.87
C GLY A 534 20.81 20.40 7.28
N GLN A 535 20.46 20.36 5.99
CA GLN A 535 19.58 21.37 5.41
C GLN A 535 18.30 21.48 6.27
N ASN A 536 17.99 22.70 6.73
CA ASN A 536 16.78 23.03 7.46
C ASN A 536 15.59 22.84 6.52
N ASP A 537 14.96 21.67 6.58
CA ASP A 537 13.62 21.50 6.04
C ASP A 537 12.62 22.14 7.03
N GLN A 538 11.71 22.97 6.52
CA GLN A 538 10.84 23.89 7.27
C GLN A 538 9.91 23.18 8.28
N MET A 539 9.74 21.85 8.13
CA MET A 539 8.85 21.02 8.95
C MET A 539 9.58 19.80 9.56
N THR A 540 10.89 19.94 9.86
CA THR A 540 11.64 18.95 10.63
C THR A 540 11.30 19.04 12.13
N ILE A 541 10.95 17.91 12.75
CA ILE A 541 10.76 17.80 14.19
C ILE A 541 12.10 17.50 14.83
N TYR A 542 12.59 18.42 15.65
CA TYR A 542 13.84 18.22 16.40
C TYR A 542 13.55 17.65 17.79
N ILE A 543 14.35 16.67 18.18
CA ILE A 543 14.25 16.03 19.49
C ILE A 543 15.60 16.10 20.23
N SER A 544 15.51 16.27 21.54
CA SER A 544 16.67 16.24 22.44
C SER A 544 16.78 14.90 23.19
N ASP A 545 15.66 14.17 23.33
CA ASP A 545 15.59 12.90 24.06
C ASP A 545 15.90 11.72 23.14
N LEU A 546 17.18 11.36 23.09
CA LEU A 546 17.71 10.26 22.28
C LEU A 546 17.10 8.90 22.69
N LYS A 547 16.82 8.72 23.99
CA LYS A 547 16.47 7.42 24.58
C LYS A 547 15.17 6.85 24.00
N VAL A 548 14.13 7.68 23.91
CA VAL A 548 12.81 7.23 23.41
C VAL A 548 12.89 6.86 21.92
N LEU A 549 13.64 7.62 21.12
CA LEU A 549 13.86 7.29 19.71
C LEU A 549 14.65 5.99 19.57
N THR A 550 15.70 5.82 20.36
CA THR A 550 16.51 4.60 20.38
C THR A 550 15.69 3.36 20.73
N GLU A 551 14.92 3.38 21.82
CA GLU A 551 14.08 2.25 22.23
C GLU A 551 13.06 1.89 21.14
N ARG A 552 12.47 2.90 20.49
CA ARG A 552 11.55 2.69 19.37
C ARG A 552 12.22 2.02 18.18
N LEU A 553 13.39 2.53 17.77
CA LEU A 553 14.14 2.00 16.62
C LEU A 553 14.65 0.59 16.88
N LEU A 554 15.12 0.29 18.10
CA LEU A 554 15.53 -1.05 18.51
C LEU A 554 14.37 -2.04 18.47
N LYS A 555 13.18 -1.66 18.92
CA LYS A 555 12.00 -2.52 18.84
C LYS A 555 11.67 -2.93 17.41
N GLU A 556 11.91 -2.05 16.44
CA GLU A 556 11.58 -2.26 15.03
C GLU A 556 12.74 -2.86 14.21
N ILE A 557 13.95 -2.97 14.79
CA ILE A 557 15.13 -3.52 14.09
C ILE A 557 14.94 -5.01 13.73
N VAL A 558 14.10 -5.71 14.48
CA VAL A 558 13.74 -7.13 14.27
C VAL A 558 12.46 -7.25 13.43
N GLY A 559 11.84 -6.12 13.07
CA GLY A 559 10.57 -6.06 12.37
C GLY A 559 10.71 -6.00 10.85
N LYS A 560 9.56 -5.96 10.18
CA LYS A 560 9.42 -5.76 8.72
C LYS A 560 10.00 -4.43 8.21
N ASP A 561 10.20 -3.45 9.11
CA ASP A 561 10.61 -2.08 8.78
C ASP A 561 12.10 -1.82 9.08
N ILE A 562 12.91 -2.87 9.17
CA ILE A 562 14.36 -2.81 9.45
C ILE A 562 15.12 -1.80 8.57
N PHE A 563 14.70 -1.61 7.31
CA PHE A 563 15.32 -0.65 6.41
C PHE A 563 15.05 0.80 6.83
N ASP A 564 13.83 1.13 7.24
CA ASP A 564 13.52 2.47 7.71
C ASP A 564 14.24 2.78 9.02
N VAL A 565 14.47 1.75 9.84
CA VAL A 565 15.34 1.82 11.02
C VAL A 565 16.78 2.10 10.60
N VAL A 566 17.44 1.21 9.86
CA VAL A 566 18.88 1.31 9.53
C VAL A 566 19.22 2.56 8.71
N LEU A 567 18.30 3.02 7.86
CA LEU A 567 18.49 4.23 7.06
C LEU A 567 18.20 5.53 7.83
N ASN A 568 17.75 5.44 9.09
CA ASN A 568 17.46 6.61 9.91
C ASN A 568 18.72 7.48 10.10
N PRO A 569 18.72 8.76 9.70
CA PRO A 569 19.87 9.65 9.83
C PRO A 569 20.39 9.76 11.27
N CYS A 570 19.52 9.61 12.26
CA CYS A 570 19.87 9.67 13.68
C CYS A 570 20.79 8.51 14.11
N LEU A 571 20.80 7.38 13.41
CA LEU A 571 21.72 6.26 13.67
C LEU A 571 23.16 6.53 13.20
N LYS A 572 23.36 7.44 12.24
CA LYS A 572 24.66 7.69 11.60
C LYS A 572 25.60 8.56 12.44
N LEU A 573 25.18 9.00 13.62
CA LEU A 573 25.95 9.90 14.49
C LEU A 573 26.96 9.14 15.35
N LYS A 574 28.17 9.70 15.46
CA LYS A 574 29.31 9.12 16.22
C LYS A 574 29.04 8.86 17.71
N TYR A 575 27.99 9.45 18.29
CA TYR A 575 27.68 9.39 19.73
C TYR A 575 26.67 8.30 20.10
N VAL A 576 26.16 7.58 19.09
CA VAL A 576 25.07 6.61 19.23
C VAL A 576 25.55 5.25 19.79
N SER A 577 26.82 4.88 19.59
CA SER A 577 27.25 3.51 19.90
C SER A 577 27.48 3.18 21.38
N SER A 578 27.55 4.15 22.30
CA SER A 578 27.85 3.87 23.73
C SER A 578 26.65 3.93 24.66
N ASP A 579 25.59 4.67 24.29
CA ASP A 579 24.48 5.00 25.18
C ASP A 579 23.16 4.33 24.76
N TRP A 580 23.15 3.60 23.63
CA TRP A 580 21.91 3.10 23.00
C TRP A 580 21.39 1.77 23.53
N CYS A 581 22.24 1.01 24.21
CA CYS A 581 21.87 -0.29 24.71
C CYS A 581 21.97 -0.29 26.22
N ASP A 582 21.08 -1.04 26.85
CA ASP A 582 21.35 -1.48 28.21
C ASP A 582 22.75 -2.09 28.22
N LYS A 583 23.52 -1.86 29.29
CA LYS A 583 24.88 -2.42 29.36
C LYS A 583 24.88 -3.94 29.22
N ASP A 584 23.73 -4.54 29.47
CA ASP A 584 23.45 -5.97 29.44
C ASP A 584 22.83 -6.46 28.12
N ASP A 585 22.36 -5.58 27.21
CA ASP A 585 21.87 -5.94 25.86
C ASP A 585 23.02 -5.97 24.85
N ILE A 586 23.66 -7.13 24.78
CA ILE A 586 24.86 -7.38 23.97
C ILE A 586 24.51 -7.39 22.47
N THR A 587 23.34 -7.88 22.08
CA THR A 587 22.88 -7.89 20.68
C THR A 587 22.72 -6.49 20.12
N GLY A 588 22.01 -5.62 20.84
CA GLY A 588 21.86 -4.23 20.45
C GLY A 588 23.22 -3.53 20.31
N GLN A 589 24.12 -3.74 21.28
CA GLN A 589 25.46 -3.12 21.26
C GLN A 589 26.28 -3.57 20.07
N TYR A 590 26.17 -4.84 19.70
CA TYR A 590 26.91 -5.42 18.60
C TYR A 590 26.36 -4.99 17.23
N LEU A 591 25.04 -5.04 17.04
CA LEU A 591 24.39 -4.61 15.79
C LEU A 591 24.59 -3.12 15.51
N LEU A 592 24.60 -2.29 16.56
CA LEU A 592 24.78 -0.86 16.45
C LEU A 592 26.25 -0.41 16.35
N ARG A 593 27.22 -1.34 16.36
CA ARG A 593 28.61 -1.00 16.08
C ARG A 593 28.71 -0.42 14.68
N LYS A 594 29.37 0.73 14.58
CA LYS A 594 29.54 1.45 13.31
C LYS A 594 30.05 0.56 12.19
N ASP A 595 31.04 -0.29 12.48
CA ASP A 595 31.63 -1.20 11.49
C ASP A 595 30.61 -2.26 11.05
N ASN A 596 29.85 -2.83 11.99
CA ASN A 596 28.78 -3.78 11.69
C ASN A 596 27.63 -3.18 10.89
N ILE A 597 27.20 -1.94 11.19
CA ILE A 597 26.21 -1.26 10.36
C ILE A 597 26.81 -1.02 8.97
N VAL A 598 27.97 -0.36 8.87
CA VAL A 598 28.56 0.05 7.58
C VAL A 598 28.87 -1.14 6.67
N ASP A 599 29.40 -2.23 7.22
CA ASP A 599 29.83 -3.41 6.47
C ASP A 599 28.65 -4.27 6.02
N ASN A 600 27.50 -4.19 6.70
CA ASN A 600 26.31 -5.00 6.41
C ASN A 600 25.11 -4.19 5.88
N MET A 601 25.18 -2.85 5.83
CA MET A 601 24.09 -1.95 5.40
C MET A 601 23.61 -2.20 3.96
N TYR A 602 24.44 -2.85 3.14
CA TYR A 602 24.21 -3.05 1.71
C TYR A 602 23.85 -4.50 1.33
N ASP A 603 23.86 -5.43 2.29
CA ASP A 603 23.52 -6.84 2.06
C ASP A 603 22.60 -7.36 3.17
N LEU A 604 21.36 -7.67 2.79
CA LEU A 604 20.31 -8.13 3.70
C LEU A 604 20.68 -9.46 4.36
N ASP A 605 21.32 -10.35 3.60
CA ASP A 605 21.71 -11.68 4.09
C ASP A 605 22.84 -11.54 5.10
N SER A 606 23.74 -10.57 4.93
CA SER A 606 24.84 -10.30 5.87
C SER A 606 24.36 -9.63 7.16
N PHE A 607 23.47 -8.63 7.10
CA PHE A 607 22.90 -8.01 8.32
C PHE A 607 21.99 -8.99 9.08
N PHE A 608 21.18 -9.78 8.37
CA PHE A 608 20.35 -10.81 8.98
C PHE A 608 21.19 -11.94 9.58
N SER A 609 22.27 -12.36 8.91
CA SER A 609 23.24 -13.32 9.46
C SER A 609 23.90 -12.79 10.73
N LEU A 610 24.24 -11.51 10.77
CA LEU A 610 24.80 -10.85 11.95
C LEU A 610 23.79 -10.80 13.10
N PHE A 611 22.53 -10.49 12.80
CA PHE A 611 21.42 -10.51 13.76
C PHE A 611 21.19 -11.91 14.34
N VAL A 612 21.08 -12.92 13.48
CA VAL A 612 20.91 -14.33 13.87
C VAL A 612 22.11 -14.80 14.69
N PHE A 613 23.33 -14.42 14.31
CA PHE A 613 24.54 -14.74 15.07
C PHE A 613 24.47 -14.18 16.50
N CYS A 614 24.02 -12.94 16.68
CA CYS A 614 23.87 -12.33 18.01
C CYS A 614 22.82 -13.05 18.87
N GLN A 615 21.67 -13.40 18.28
CA GLN A 615 20.61 -14.12 18.98
C GLN A 615 21.02 -15.54 19.39
N VAL A 616 21.79 -16.24 18.53
CA VAL A 616 22.37 -17.53 18.87
C VAL A 616 23.39 -17.40 20.01
N GLU A 617 24.21 -16.35 20.02
CA GLU A 617 25.19 -16.12 21.10
C GLU A 617 24.50 -15.82 22.45
N GLU A 618 23.42 -15.04 22.46
CA GLU A 618 22.59 -14.78 23.65
C GLU A 618 21.96 -16.06 24.22
N LEU A 619 21.29 -16.84 23.39
CA LEU A 619 20.70 -18.12 23.79
C LEU A 619 21.75 -19.11 24.32
N THR A 620 22.96 -19.07 23.76
CA THR A 620 24.07 -19.91 24.22
C THR A 620 24.62 -19.45 25.56
N ARG A 621 24.58 -18.14 25.89
CA ARG A 621 24.96 -17.63 27.21
C ARG A 621 23.92 -17.96 28.29
N GLU A 622 22.64 -17.75 28.02
CA GLU A 622 21.56 -18.10 28.96
C GLU A 622 21.55 -19.61 29.30
N TYR A 623 21.82 -20.46 28.32
CA TYR A 623 21.93 -21.91 28.52
C TYR A 623 23.14 -22.29 29.41
N ASN A 624 24.23 -21.53 29.35
CA ASN A 624 25.42 -21.79 30.16
C ASN A 624 25.31 -21.22 31.59
N ASP A 625 24.49 -20.19 31.82
CA ASP A 625 24.25 -19.61 33.15
C ASP A 625 23.14 -20.34 33.94
N THR A 626 22.39 -21.25 33.29
CA THR A 626 21.36 -22.11 33.92
C THR A 626 21.84 -23.54 34.28
N LEU A 627 23.13 -23.82 34.07
CA LEU A 627 23.86 -25.03 34.50
C LEU A 627 24.75 -24.72 35.71
#